data_AF-A0A7W9WYG0-F1
#
_entry.id   AF-A0A7W9WYG0-F1
#
_cell.length_a   1.000
_cell.length_b   1.000
_cell.length_c   1.000
_cell.angle_alpha   90.00
_cell.angle_beta   90.00
_cell.angle_gamma   90.00
#
_symmetry.space_group_name_H-M   'P 1'
#
loop_
_entity.id
_entity.type
_entity.pdbx_description
1 polymer ?
#
loop_
_entity_poly.entity_id
_entity_poly.type
_entity_poly.pdbx_seq_one_letter_code
_entity_poly.pdbx_strand_id
1 'polypeptide(L)'
;MNITVQNTVPATTRITLVGEMHDGTFAAEVMTETAVPYTPYWDNLLEQRIVYIQPDDEQLEAITTALNERRLTLDELQNYGSAEGGTSSIPV
;
A
#
# COMPACT_ATOMS: atom_id res chain seq x y z
N MET A 1 -12.45 9.28 -7.10
CA MET A 1 -12.42 10.30 -6.03
C MET A 1 -10.96 10.37 -5.58
N ASN A 2 -10.42 11.49 -5.08
CA ASN A 2 -9.02 11.51 -4.66
C ASN A 2 -8.92 11.59 -3.14
N ILE A 3 -8.10 10.73 -2.55
CA ILE A 3 -7.70 10.84 -1.15
C ILE A 3 -6.30 11.43 -1.06
N THR A 4 -5.99 12.04 0.09
CA THR A 4 -4.65 12.57 0.39
C THR A 4 -4.04 11.73 1.49
N VAL A 5 -2.94 11.05 1.17
CA VAL A 5 -2.28 10.11 2.07
C VAL A 5 -0.90 10.64 2.43
N GLN A 6 -0.46 10.42 3.68
CA GLN A 6 0.90 10.78 4.08
C GLN A 6 1.90 9.81 3.48
N ASN A 7 3.02 10.32 3.01
CA ASN A 7 4.14 9.51 2.56
C ASN A 7 4.96 9.01 3.76
N THR A 8 5.70 7.93 3.58
CA THR A 8 6.60 7.43 4.63
C THR A 8 7.62 8.49 5.01
N VAL A 9 7.73 8.77 6.32
CA VAL A 9 8.78 9.64 6.85
C VAL A 9 9.96 8.84 7.39
N PRO A 10 11.21 9.30 7.23
CA PRO A 10 12.39 8.60 7.73
C PRO A 10 12.35 8.33 9.24
N ALA A 11 11.65 9.18 10.00
CA ALA A 11 11.54 9.07 11.45
C ALA A 11 10.71 7.89 11.95
N THR A 12 9.70 7.44 11.19
CA THR A 12 8.80 6.34 11.61
C THR A 12 8.96 5.09 10.76
N THR A 13 9.51 5.21 9.53
CA THR A 13 9.74 4.09 8.59
C THR A 13 8.56 3.13 8.47
N ARG A 14 7.32 3.63 8.65
CA ARG A 14 6.10 2.86 8.36
C ARG A 14 5.83 2.90 6.87
N ILE A 15 5.59 1.73 6.31
CA ILE A 15 5.26 1.50 4.91
C ILE A 15 3.90 0.81 4.84
N THR A 16 3.33 0.81 3.65
CA THR A 16 2.16 -0.04 3.34
C THR A 16 2.64 -1.19 2.49
N LEU A 17 2.52 -2.41 3.01
CA LEU A 17 2.74 -3.62 2.24
C LEU A 17 1.43 -3.92 1.50
N VAL A 18 1.50 -4.18 0.19
CA VAL A 18 0.35 -4.54 -0.63
C VAL A 18 0.64 -5.86 -1.30
N GLY A 19 -0.30 -6.81 -1.21
CA GLY A 19 -0.21 -8.13 -1.81
C GLY A 19 -1.34 -8.37 -2.80
N GLU A 20 -0.99 -8.91 -3.97
CA GLU A 20 -1.93 -9.50 -4.92
C GLU A 20 -2.01 -11.00 -4.67
N MET A 21 -3.23 -11.53 -4.55
CA MET A 21 -3.49 -12.95 -4.33
C MET A 21 -3.73 -13.68 -5.66
N HIS A 22 -3.53 -15.00 -5.66
CA HIS A 22 -3.78 -15.83 -6.86
C HIS A 22 -5.23 -15.79 -7.39
N ASP A 23 -6.20 -15.41 -6.56
CA ASP A 23 -7.60 -15.21 -6.97
C ASP A 23 -7.86 -13.83 -7.58
N GLY A 24 -6.84 -12.97 -7.65
CA GLY A 24 -6.88 -11.62 -8.19
C GLY A 24 -7.37 -10.55 -7.20
N THR A 25 -7.52 -10.90 -5.92
CA THR A 25 -7.82 -9.94 -4.85
C THR A 25 -6.56 -9.27 -4.31
N PHE A 26 -6.73 -8.09 -3.72
CA PHE A 26 -5.65 -7.36 -3.08
C PHE A 26 -5.89 -7.23 -1.58
N ALA A 27 -4.82 -7.38 -0.81
CA ALA A 27 -4.77 -7.08 0.61
C ALA A 27 -3.64 -6.09 0.89
N ALA A 28 -3.80 -5.24 1.91
CA ALA A 28 -2.77 -4.28 2.30
C ALA A 28 -2.69 -4.15 3.82
N GLU A 29 -1.49 -3.87 4.33
CA GLU A 29 -1.21 -3.72 5.77
C GLU A 29 -0.16 -2.63 5.99
N VAL A 30 -0.37 -1.77 7.00
CA VAL A 30 0.59 -0.72 7.38
C VAL A 30 1.50 -1.21 8.50
N MET A 31 2.77 -1.42 8.19
CA MET A 31 3.77 -1.97 9.12
C MET A 31 5.07 -1.18 9.08
N THR A 32 5.99 -1.44 10.03
CA THR A 32 7.34 -0.91 9.94
C THR A 32 8.13 -1.65 8.86
N GLU A 33 9.04 -0.98 8.17
CA GLU A 33 9.88 -1.61 7.13
C GLU A 33 10.65 -2.83 7.67
N THR A 34 11.07 -2.78 8.95
CA THR A 34 11.75 -3.87 9.64
C THR A 34 10.86 -5.05 10.02
N ALA A 35 9.54 -4.89 10.00
CA ALA A 35 8.57 -5.96 10.27
C ALA A 35 8.16 -6.72 9.01
N VAL A 36 8.59 -6.27 7.82
CA VAL A 36 8.31 -6.96 6.57
C VAL A 36 8.99 -8.33 6.59
N PRO A 37 8.22 -9.43 6.46
CA PRO A 37 8.78 -10.77 6.52
C PRO A 37 9.63 -11.10 5.30
N TYR A 38 10.58 -12.01 5.50
CA TYR A 38 11.36 -12.62 4.41
C TYR A 38 10.59 -13.73 3.66
N THR A 39 9.42 -14.11 4.17
CA THR A 39 8.47 -15.03 3.55
C THR A 39 7.23 -14.26 3.09
N PRO A 40 6.39 -14.82 2.20
CA PRO A 40 5.10 -14.21 1.87
C PRO A 40 4.30 -13.81 3.12
N TYR A 41 3.78 -12.58 3.15
CA TYR A 41 2.99 -12.09 4.29
C TYR A 41 1.58 -12.69 4.33
N TRP A 42 0.99 -12.97 3.17
CA TRP A 42 -0.32 -13.62 3.02
C TRP A 42 -0.19 -15.00 2.37
N ASP A 43 -1.11 -15.90 2.70
CA ASP A 43 -1.27 -17.18 2.00
C ASP A 43 -1.76 -16.96 0.57
N ASN A 44 -1.29 -17.80 -0.38
CA ASN A 44 -1.63 -17.72 -1.81
C ASN A 44 -1.27 -16.38 -2.48
N LEU A 45 -0.24 -15.72 -1.97
CA LEU A 45 0.33 -14.52 -2.57
C LEU A 45 0.90 -14.81 -3.97
N LEU A 46 0.48 -14.00 -4.94
CA LEU A 46 1.07 -13.95 -6.28
C LEU A 46 2.25 -12.97 -6.31
N GLU A 47 2.04 -11.75 -5.84
CA GLU A 47 3.05 -10.68 -5.79
C GLU A 47 2.86 -9.82 -4.53
N GLN A 48 3.96 -9.32 -3.94
CA GLN A 48 3.91 -8.31 -2.89
C GLN A 48 4.80 -7.12 -3.25
N ARG A 49 4.35 -5.91 -2.89
CA ARG A 49 5.15 -4.69 -3.02
C ARG A 49 5.06 -3.82 -1.77
N ILE A 50 6.17 -3.16 -1.49
CA ILE A 50 6.29 -2.14 -0.46
C ILE A 50 5.97 -0.79 -1.11
N VAL A 51 5.01 -0.07 -0.54
CA VAL A 51 4.62 1.27 -0.95
C VAL A 51 4.91 2.24 0.19
N TYR A 52 5.65 3.30 -0.10
CA TYR A 52 6.08 4.29 0.88
C TYR A 52 4.99 5.32 1.20
N ILE A 53 3.87 4.83 1.74
CA ILE A 53 2.73 5.61 2.22
C ILE A 53 2.29 5.12 3.61
N GLN A 54 1.64 6.01 4.35
CA GLN A 54 1.15 5.82 5.71
C GLN A 54 -0.34 6.21 5.78
N PRO A 55 -1.23 5.45 5.12
CA PRO A 55 -2.66 5.67 5.21
C PRO A 55 -3.16 5.38 6.64
N ASP A 56 -4.20 6.10 7.05
CA ASP A 56 -5.04 5.66 8.16
C ASP A 56 -5.95 4.49 7.73
N ASP A 57 -6.72 3.94 8.67
CA ASP A 57 -7.54 2.75 8.43
C ASP A 57 -8.59 2.98 7.30
N GLU A 58 -9.19 4.18 7.24
CA GLU A 58 -10.20 4.52 6.23
C GLU A 58 -9.55 4.68 4.84
N GLN A 59 -8.38 5.31 4.80
CA GLN A 59 -7.60 5.46 3.57
C GLN A 59 -7.09 4.12 3.06
N LEU A 60 -6.64 3.23 3.95
CA LEU A 60 -6.18 1.89 3.59
C LEU A 60 -7.32 1.05 3.00
N GLU A 61 -8.51 1.12 3.60
CA GLU A 61 -9.71 0.47 3.08
C GLU A 61 -10.09 1.02 1.70
N ALA A 62 -10.05 2.34 1.51
CA ALA A 62 -10.34 2.96 0.22
C ALA A 62 -9.36 2.54 -0.88
N ILE A 63 -8.05 2.51 -0.58
CA ILE A 63 -7.01 2.03 -1.51
C ILE A 63 -7.23 0.57 -1.86
N THR A 64 -7.44 -0.28 -0.86
CA THR A 64 -7.65 -1.72 -1.04
C THR A 64 -8.91 -1.98 -1.88
N THR A 65 -9.97 -1.21 -1.65
CA THR A 65 -11.20 -1.27 -2.45
C THR A 65 -10.95 -0.86 -3.89
N ALA A 66 -10.23 0.25 -4.13
CA ALA A 66 -9.90 0.71 -5.47
C ALA A 66 -9.04 -0.30 -6.26
N LEU A 67 -8.11 -0.99 -5.58
CA LEU A 67 -7.32 -2.08 -6.16
C LEU A 67 -8.21 -3.27 -6.55
N ASN A 68 -9.07 -3.73 -5.64
CA ASN A 68 -9.98 -4.85 -5.89
C ASN A 68 -11.02 -4.54 -6.99
N GLU A 69 -11.47 -3.30 -7.09
CA GLU A 69 -12.36 -2.82 -8.16
C GLU A 69 -11.61 -2.50 -9.47
N ARG A 70 -10.28 -2.67 -9.50
CA ARG A 70 -9.40 -2.38 -10.65
C ARG A 70 -9.47 -0.93 -11.13
N ARG A 71 -9.80 0.00 -10.24
CA ARG A 71 -9.76 1.45 -10.51
C ARG A 71 -8.36 2.02 -10.27
N LEU A 72 -7.53 1.27 -9.58
CA LEU A 72 -6.12 1.55 -9.31
C LEU A 72 -5.34 0.25 -9.54
N THR A 73 -4.15 0.33 -10.13
CA THR A 73 -3.23 -0.81 -10.27
C THR A 73 -2.11 -0.76 -9.24
N LEU A 74 -1.47 -1.91 -8.96
CA LEU A 74 -0.35 -2.00 -8.04
C LEU A 74 0.84 -1.12 -8.49
N ASP A 75 1.14 -1.13 -9.80
CA ASP A 75 2.19 -0.29 -10.39
C ASP A 75 1.88 1.20 -10.26
N GLU A 76 0.62 1.62 -10.47
CA GLU A 76 0.21 3.01 -10.25
C GLU A 76 0.35 3.40 -8.78
N LEU A 77 -0.13 2.55 -7.86
CA LEU A 77 -0.04 2.82 -6.42
C LEU A 77 1.40 3.04 -5.96
N GLN A 78 2.34 2.26 -6.48
CA GLN A 78 3.76 2.39 -6.13
C GLN A 78 4.35 3.75 -6.54
N ASN A 79 3.86 4.36 -7.62
CA ASN A 79 4.33 5.66 -8.10
C ASN A 79 3.89 6.84 -7.23
N TYR A 80 2.93 6.65 -6.32
CA TYR A 80 2.48 7.71 -5.42
C TYR A 80 3.26 7.76 -4.10
N GLY A 81 3.93 6.67 -3.69
CA GLY A 81 4.67 6.66 -2.43
C GLY A 81 6.01 7.41 -2.49
N SER A 82 6.46 7.92 -1.35
CA SER A 82 7.80 8.50 -1.21
C SER A 82 8.39 8.23 0.18
N ALA A 83 9.69 7.95 0.24
CA ALA A 83 10.44 7.81 1.49
C ALA A 83 10.93 9.17 2.05
N GLU A 84 10.81 10.24 1.26
CA GLU A 84 11.23 11.60 1.66
C GLU A 84 10.14 12.35 2.46
N GLY A 85 9.00 11.71 2.71
CA GLY A 85 7.83 12.31 3.36
C GLY A 85 6.95 13.13 2.41
N GLY A 86 6.13 14.01 2.99
CA GLY A 86 5.10 14.77 2.27
C GLY A 86 3.75 14.07 2.20
N THR A 87 2.93 14.46 1.23
CA THR A 87 1.64 13.85 0.97
C THR A 87 1.48 13.54 -0.51
N SER A 88 0.69 12.52 -0.80
CA SER A 88 0.36 12.11 -2.16
C SER A 88 -1.15 12.06 -2.34
N SER A 89 -1.60 12.41 -3.54
CA SER A 89 -3.01 12.32 -3.91
C SER A 89 -3.23 11.06 -4.74
N ILE A 90 -3.94 10.10 -4.17
CA ILE A 90 -4.18 8.78 -4.78
C ILE A 90 -5.61 8.76 -5.33
N PRO A 91 -5.81 8.37 -6.60
CA PRO A 91 -7.15 8.16 -7.15
C PRO A 91 -7.71 6.84 -6.60
N VAL A 92 -8.76 6.94 -5.78
CA VAL A 92 -9.50 5.82 -5.19
C VAL A 92 -10.99 5.90 -5.44
#